data_AF-A0ABC8UTF2-F1
#
_entry.id   AF-A0ABC8UTF2-F1
#
_cell.length_a   1.000
_cell.length_b   1.000
_cell.length_c   1.000
_cell.angle_alpha   90.00
_cell.angle_beta   90.00
_cell.angle_gamma   90.00
#
_symmetry.space_group_name_H-M   'P 1'
#
loop_
_entity.id
_entity.type
_entity.pdbx_description
1 polymer ?
#
loop_
_entity_poly.entity_id
_entity_poly.type
_entity_poly.pdbx_seq_one_letter_code
_entity_poly.pdbx_strand_id
1 'polypeptide(L)' 'MKMYERRRYELVATITHHGKEPSRGHYTADSRRSNGKWLRYDDSSVTAIPTSKVMHDQAYVLFYKQL' A
#
# COMPACT_ATOMS: atom_id res chain seq x y z
N MET A 1 -20.40 18.71 -24.73
CA MET A 1 -19.12 18.06 -24.35
C MET A 1 -19.04 18.06 -22.83
N LYS A 2 -19.21 16.90 -22.16
CA LYS A 2 -19.08 16.83 -20.69
C LYS A 2 -17.60 16.82 -20.33
N MET A 3 -17.13 17.85 -19.63
CA MET A 3 -15.81 17.84 -19.00
C MET A 3 -15.89 16.86 -17.82
N TYR A 4 -15.22 15.71 -17.90
CA TYR A 4 -15.08 14.84 -16.74
C TYR A 4 -14.10 15.48 -15.78
N GLU A 5 -14.54 15.83 -14.57
CA GLU A 5 -13.63 16.23 -13.50
C GLU A 5 -12.64 15.10 -13.23
N ARG A 6 -11.35 15.42 -13.34
CA ARG A 6 -10.28 14.47 -13.07
C ARG A 6 -10.20 14.21 -11.57
N ARG A 7 -10.82 13.12 -11.12
CA ARG A 7 -10.68 12.65 -9.73
C ARG A 7 -9.23 12.27 -9.46
N ARG A 8 -8.63 12.90 -8.45
CA ARG A 8 -7.29 12.58 -7.99
C ARG A 8 -7.40 11.63 -6.79
N TYR A 9 -6.45 10.72 -6.69
CA TYR A 9 -6.38 9.76 -5.61
C TYR A 9 -4.96 9.71 -5.05
N GLU A 10 -4.84 9.44 -3.76
CA GLU A 10 -3.58 9.16 -3.09
C GLU A 10 -3.53 7.71 -2.60
N LEU A 11 -2.37 7.08 -2.75
CA LEU A 11 -2.13 5.75 -2.18
C LEU A 11 -1.98 5.89 -0.66
N VAL A 12 -2.78 5.16 0.10
CA VAL A 12 -2.82 5.22 1.56
C VAL A 12 -2.40 3.92 2.24
N ALA A 13 -2.54 2.79 1.57
CA ALA A 13 -2.06 1.50 2.05
C ALA A 13 -1.80 0.51 0.91
N THR A 14 -0.93 -0.48 1.15
CA THR A 14 -0.70 -1.62 0.28
C THR A 14 -0.73 -2.92 1.08
N ILE A 15 -1.13 -4.01 0.44
CA ILE A 15 -0.87 -5.37 0.91
C ILE A 15 0.11 -5.99 -0.07
N THR A 16 1.12 -6.66 0.47
CA THR A 16 2.11 -7.41 -0.29
C THR A 16 2.03 -8.87 0.11
N HIS A 17 1.98 -9.75 -0.89
CA HIS A 17 2.04 -11.20 -0.69
C HIS A 17 3.45 -11.70 -1.02
N HIS A 18 4.06 -12.36 -0.04
CA HIS A 18 5.36 -13.02 -0.13
C HIS A 18 5.13 -14.51 -0.30
N GLY A 19 4.85 -14.94 -1.53
CA GLY A 19 4.56 -16.33 -1.84
C GLY A 19 4.33 -16.54 -3.33
N LYS A 20 4.29 -17.82 -3.75
CA LYS A 20 3.98 -18.20 -5.14
C LYS A 20 2.50 -18.54 -5.34
N GLU A 21 1.83 -19.02 -4.30
CA GLU A 21 0.45 -19.52 -4.35
C GLU A 21 -0.45 -18.66 -3.44
N PRO A 22 -1.66 -18.27 -3.84
CA PRO A 22 -2.52 -17.43 -3.00
C PRO A 22 -2.92 -18.07 -1.66
N SER A 23 -2.92 -19.41 -1.58
CA SER A 23 -3.27 -20.16 -0.37
C SER A 23 -2.09 -20.38 0.58
N ARG A 24 -0.87 -19.95 0.22
CA ARG A 24 0.37 -20.16 0.99
C ARG A 24 1.29 -18.94 0.93
N GLY A 25 2.16 -18.79 1.91
CA GLY A 25 3.10 -17.66 1.98
C GLY A 25 2.70 -16.67 3.07
N HIS A 26 3.14 -15.43 2.94
CA HIS A 26 3.00 -14.42 3.99
C HIS A 26 2.45 -13.10 3.47
N TYR A 27 1.60 -12.44 4.24
CA TYR A 27 1.03 -11.15 3.87
C TYR A 27 1.53 -10.07 4.83
N THR A 28 2.07 -8.99 4.27
CA THR A 28 2.44 -7.79 5.04
C THR A 28 1.64 -6.60 4.55
N ALA A 29 1.35 -5.66 5.45
CA ALA A 29 0.65 -4.42 5.11
C ALA A 29 1.57 -3.22 5.27
N ASP A 30 1.56 -2.29 4.32
CA ASP A 30 2.18 -0.98 4.48
C ASP A 30 1.08 0.08 4.56
N SER A 31 1.13 0.99 5.53
CA SER A 31 0.16 2.08 5.66
C SER A 31 0.82 3.44 5.80
N ARG A 32 0.24 4.46 5.17
CA ARG A 32 0.68 5.85 5.27
C ARG A 32 0.01 6.53 6.47
N ARG A 33 0.82 7.07 7.36
CA ARG A 33 0.36 7.89 8.50
C ARG A 33 -0.01 9.30 8.04
N SER A 34 -0.74 10.02 8.90
CA SER A 34 -1.13 11.43 8.68
C SER A 34 0.07 12.37 8.46
N ASN A 35 1.24 12.05 9.01
CA ASN A 35 2.49 12.79 8.80
C ASN A 35 3.24 12.38 7.52
N GLY A 36 2.62 11.59 6.65
CA GLY A 36 3.18 11.13 5.38
C GLY A 36 4.19 9.99 5.47
N LYS A 37 4.58 9.55 6.67
CA LYS A 37 5.52 8.43 6.89
C LYS A 37 4.82 7.08 6.70
N TRP A 38 5.56 6.10 6.21
CA TRP A 38 5.08 4.74 6.02
C TRP A 38 5.53 3.81 7.14
N LEU A 39 4.62 2.93 7.55
CA LEU A 39 4.91 1.82 8.46
C LEU A 39 4.57 0.51 7.75
N ARG A 40 5.45 -0.48 7.90
CA ARG A 40 5.19 -1.88 7.58
C ARG A 40 4.72 -2.61 8.82
N TYR A 41 3.63 -3.35 8.66
CA TYR A 41 3.08 -4.29 9.62
C TYR A 41 3.35 -5.70 9.09
N ASP A 42 4.21 -6.39 9.81
CA ASP A 42 4.56 -7.79 9.61
C ASP A 42 4.08 -8.53 10.87
N ASP A 43 2.81 -8.93 10.83
CA ASP A 43 2.03 -9.39 11.98
C ASP A 43 2.15 -8.45 13.19
N SER A 44 2.77 -8.89 14.28
CA SER A 44 3.00 -8.08 15.48
C SER A 44 4.16 -7.09 15.36
N SER A 45 4.99 -7.21 14.32
CA SER A 45 6.18 -6.40 14.12
C SER A 45 5.87 -5.15 13.29
N VAL A 46 6.19 -3.98 13.84
CA VAL A 46 5.93 -2.69 13.19
C VAL A 46 7.24 -1.97 12.91
N THR A 47 7.51 -1.66 11.65
CA THR A 47 8.78 -1.04 11.22
C THR A 47 8.52 0.19 10.34
N ALA A 48 9.25 1.28 10.59
CA ALA A 48 9.21 2.43 9.69
C ALA A 48 9.96 2.14 8.38
N ILE A 49 9.35 2.48 7.25
CA ILE A 49 9.94 2.24 5.91
C ILE A 49 9.92 3.51 5.06
N PRO A 50 10.87 3.68 4.13
CA PRO A 50 10.82 4.76 3.16
C PRO A 50 9.76 4.49 2.09
N THR A 51 9.25 5.55 1.45
CA THR A 51 8.27 5.45 0.35
C THR A 51 8.75 4.55 -0.80
N SER A 52 10.06 4.49 -1.06
CA SER A 52 10.64 3.60 -2.08
C SER A 52 10.40 2.12 -1.82
N LYS A 53 10.16 1.72 -0.56
CA LYS A 53 9.82 0.33 -0.21
C LYS A 53 8.34 -0.01 -0.39
N VAL A 54 7.50 1.01 -0.59
CA VAL A 54 6.06 0.88 -0.88
C VAL A 54 5.82 0.90 -2.40
N MET A 55 6.64 1.65 -3.12
CA MET A 55 6.63 1.73 -4.59
C MET A 55 7.40 0.55 -5.20
N HIS A 56 6.83 -0.65 -5.15
CA HIS A 56 7.42 -1.86 -5.74
C HIS A 56 6.40 -2.67 -6.53
N ASP A 57 6.87 -3.48 -7.47
CA ASP A 57 6.04 -4.18 -8.46
C ASP A 57 5.32 -5.44 -7.91
N GLN A 58 5.44 -5.71 -6.62
CA GLN A 58 4.88 -6.90 -5.97
C GLN A 58 3.68 -6.58 -5.06
N ALA A 59 3.11 -5.38 -5.17
CA ALA A 59 1.90 -5.05 -4.44
C ALA A 59 0.74 -5.94 -4.90
N TYR A 60 0.05 -6.56 -3.96
CA TYR A 60 -1.08 -7.46 -4.18
C TYR A 60 -2.41 -6.70 -4.16
N VAL A 61 -2.59 -5.80 -3.19
CA VAL A 61 -3.77 -4.90 -3.09
C VAL A 61 -3.30 -3.49 -2.85
N LEU A 62 -3.92 -2.52 -3.55
CA LEU A 62 -3.67 -1.10 -3.39
C LEU A 62 -4.92 -0.38 -2.88
N PHE A 63 -4.76 0.37 -1.80
CA PHE A 63 -5.82 1.21 -1.24
C PHE A 63 -5.58 2.67 -1.60
N TYR A 64 -6.53 3.24 -2.33
CA TYR A 64 -6.52 4.64 -2.73
C TYR A 64 -7.64 5.42 -2.06
N LYS A 65 -7.32 6.62 -1.58
CA LYS A 65 -8.29 7.59 -1.08
C LYS A 65 -8.47 8.69 -2.11
N GLN A 66 -9.71 9.07 -2.40
CA GLN A 66 -9.98 10.23 -3.24
C GLN A 66 -9.54 11.51 -2.51
N LEU A 67 -8.82 12.38 -3.23
CA LEU A 67 -8.44 13.72 -2.76
C LEU A 67 -9.62 14.69 -2.85
#